data_AF-A0A9J7HWU8-F1
#
_entry.id   AF-A0A9J7HWU8-F1
#
_cell.length_a   1.000
_cell.length_b   1.000
_cell.length_c   1.000
_cell.angle_alpha   90.00
_cell.angle_beta   90.00
_cell.angle_gamma   90.00
#
_symmetry.space_group_name_H-M   'P 1'
#
loop_
_entity.id
_entity.type
_entity.pdbx_description
1 polymer ?
#
loop_
_entity_poly.entity_id
_entity_poly.type
_entity_poly.pdbx_seq_one_letter_code
_entity_poly.pdbx_strand_id
1 'polypeptide(L)'
;MKIFGHVAFFLLALPLLTIAKSLRDLHALKDSPPIPKDEKQKENYLRDMKVKMVGKKSARCKNVYSNCVCNYYKLVDHCVLPAYKAWMFKHCAATCGVCTADSMAKVCRNTYPDQMCTMFASLGFHKQSKMQYFMACKCPKVCGICDMDTPPSAPSIIDNTLDQEECLRLHNEKRSLHGAAELTWCTKCAAFAQTVVQTLQDSDSPLIHSSTDQLVWRVNGKIVIHGENLMYHFPEVDCQMSVESWYREKDLYNPRNPLFDIESSSHFTQMVWKDTQSVGCAKTQSYLACIYEPAGNMRSIYLFRMNVQV
;
A
#
# COMPACT_ATOMS: atom_id res chain seq x y z
N MET A 1 53.59 30.57 2.21
CA MET A 1 52.77 30.88 1.01
C MET A 1 51.56 29.94 1.05
N LYS A 2 50.39 30.49 1.39
CA LYS A 2 49.10 29.77 1.42
C LYS A 2 48.58 29.65 -0.02
N ILE A 3 48.02 28.51 -0.40
CA ILE A 3 47.08 28.43 -1.53
C ILE A 3 45.77 27.86 -0.97
N PHE A 4 44.76 28.71 -1.00
CA PHE A 4 43.37 28.48 -0.61
C PHE A 4 42.51 28.31 -1.88
N GLY A 5 41.40 27.58 -1.75
CA GLY A 5 40.20 27.67 -2.61
C GLY A 5 40.05 26.48 -3.57
N HIS A 6 38.88 25.87 -3.78
CA HIS A 6 37.55 26.00 -3.21
C HIS A 6 36.83 24.66 -3.48
N VAL A 7 36.35 23.96 -2.45
CA VAL A 7 35.33 22.91 -2.59
C VAL A 7 33.99 23.58 -2.29
N ALA A 8 33.33 24.06 -3.34
CA ALA A 8 32.01 24.66 -3.25
C ALA A 8 30.94 23.59 -3.48
N PHE A 9 30.15 23.37 -2.42
CA PHE A 9 28.73 23.01 -2.42
C PHE A 9 28.07 22.78 -3.78
N PHE A 10 27.70 21.54 -4.09
CA PHE A 10 26.63 21.21 -5.04
C PHE A 10 25.66 20.22 -4.38
N LEU A 11 24.88 20.74 -3.43
CA LEU A 11 23.57 20.22 -3.04
C LEU A 11 22.58 21.38 -3.24
N LEU A 12 21.37 21.02 -3.69
CA LEU A 12 20.17 21.86 -3.84
C LEU A 12 19.94 22.50 -5.22
N ALA A 13 19.39 21.71 -6.15
CA ALA A 13 18.34 22.17 -7.08
C ALA A 13 17.69 20.97 -7.81
N LEU A 14 16.97 20.11 -7.09
CA LEU A 14 15.85 19.39 -7.73
C LEU A 14 14.77 20.46 -8.01
N PRO A 15 14.29 20.60 -9.25
CA PRO A 15 13.55 21.80 -9.63
C PRO A 15 12.18 21.75 -8.97
N LEU A 16 11.84 22.81 -8.24
CA LEU A 16 10.50 23.11 -7.68
C LEU A 16 9.33 22.82 -8.64
N LEU A 17 9.58 22.79 -9.95
CA LEU A 17 8.65 22.36 -11.00
C LEU A 17 8.17 20.90 -10.89
N THR A 18 8.99 19.97 -10.37
CA THR A 18 8.59 18.56 -10.21
C THR A 18 7.58 18.36 -9.08
N ILE A 19 7.74 19.10 -7.98
CA ILE A 19 6.81 19.11 -6.85
C ILE A 19 5.50 19.82 -7.26
N ALA A 20 5.58 20.94 -7.97
CA ALA A 20 4.40 21.66 -8.45
C ALA A 20 3.58 20.87 -9.50
N LYS A 21 4.22 19.99 -10.27
CA LYS A 21 3.54 19.08 -11.20
C LYS A 21 2.86 17.93 -10.46
N SER A 22 3.52 17.36 -9.46
CA SER A 22 2.94 16.34 -8.58
C SER A 22 1.71 16.82 -7.82
N LEU A 23 1.68 18.09 -7.38
CA LEU A 23 0.53 18.67 -6.66
C LEU A 23 -0.69 18.95 -7.58
N ARG A 24 -0.47 19.23 -8.87
CA ARG A 24 -1.57 19.34 -9.84
C ARG A 24 -2.17 17.98 -10.18
N ASP A 25 -1.33 16.95 -10.28
CA ASP A 25 -1.77 15.58 -10.52
C ASP A 25 -2.58 15.03 -9.31
N LEU A 26 -2.26 15.47 -8.08
CA LEU A 26 -3.06 15.23 -6.87
C LEU A 26 -4.40 15.98 -6.85
N HIS A 27 -4.47 17.19 -7.42
CA HIS A 27 -5.74 17.93 -7.55
C HIS A 27 -6.69 17.26 -8.55
N ALA A 28 -6.17 16.67 -9.63
CA ALA A 28 -6.98 15.95 -10.62
C ALA A 28 -7.65 14.67 -10.09
N LEU A 29 -7.16 14.11 -8.97
CA LEU A 29 -7.83 13.01 -8.25
C LEU A 29 -9.11 13.47 -7.53
N LYS A 30 -9.19 14.75 -7.16
CA LYS A 30 -10.33 15.33 -6.44
C LYS A 30 -11.55 15.58 -7.34
N ASP A 31 -11.33 15.64 -8.65
CA ASP A 31 -12.36 15.89 -9.67
C ASP A 31 -12.78 14.60 -10.43
N SER A 32 -12.39 13.42 -9.96
CA SER A 32 -12.85 12.17 -10.54
C SER A 32 -14.35 11.95 -10.23
N PRO A 33 -15.18 11.56 -11.21
CA PRO A 33 -16.60 11.35 -10.97
C PRO A 33 -16.77 10.29 -9.88
N PRO A 34 -17.72 10.49 -8.94
CA PRO A 34 -17.90 9.57 -7.83
C PRO A 34 -18.27 8.18 -8.34
N ILE A 35 -17.65 7.16 -7.73
CA ILE A 35 -18.04 5.77 -7.92
C ILE A 35 -19.52 5.65 -7.50
N PRO A 36 -20.41 5.05 -8.32
CA PRO A 36 -21.84 4.96 -8.02
C PRO A 36 -22.07 4.27 -6.68
N LYS A 37 -22.84 4.90 -5.80
CA LYS A 37 -22.93 4.58 -4.37
C LYS A 37 -24.06 3.61 -4.00
N ASP A 38 -24.84 3.11 -4.96
CA ASP A 38 -25.92 2.16 -4.67
C ASP A 38 -26.00 0.97 -5.66
N GLU A 39 -26.49 -0.15 -5.14
CA GLU A 39 -26.56 -1.46 -5.82
C GLU A 39 -27.56 -1.47 -7.00
N LYS A 40 -28.56 -0.58 -6.96
CA LYS A 40 -29.63 -0.45 -7.97
C LYS A 40 -29.16 0.37 -9.18
N GLN A 41 -28.28 1.35 -8.96
CA GLN A 41 -27.55 2.09 -10.00
C GLN A 41 -26.53 1.18 -10.70
N LYS A 42 -25.87 0.29 -9.95
CA LYS A 42 -24.96 -0.72 -10.49
C LYS A 42 -25.70 -1.73 -11.37
N GLU A 43 -26.86 -2.22 -10.94
CA GLU A 43 -27.70 -3.10 -11.76
C GLU A 43 -28.28 -2.40 -13.01
N ASN A 44 -28.78 -1.17 -12.90
CA ASN A 44 -29.28 -0.42 -14.06
C ASN A 44 -28.17 -0.12 -15.08
N TYR A 45 -26.96 0.19 -14.60
CA TYR A 45 -25.78 0.38 -15.44
C TYR A 45 -25.34 -0.91 -16.17
N LEU A 46 -25.44 -2.06 -15.50
CA LEU A 46 -25.14 -3.37 -16.09
C LEU A 46 -26.26 -3.89 -17.00
N ARG A 47 -27.53 -3.51 -16.75
CA ARG A 47 -28.70 -3.89 -17.54
C ARG A 47 -28.75 -3.13 -18.88
N ASP A 48 -28.36 -1.86 -18.91
CA ASP A 48 -28.19 -1.08 -20.15
C ASP A 48 -27.05 -1.61 -21.05
N MET A 49 -26.07 -2.32 -20.49
CA MET A 49 -24.99 -2.97 -21.24
C MET A 49 -25.42 -4.24 -21.99
N LYS A 50 -26.64 -4.77 -21.79
CA LYS A 50 -27.15 -5.90 -22.60
C LYS A 50 -27.73 -5.47 -23.96
N VAL A 51 -27.70 -4.19 -24.30
CA VAL A 51 -28.10 -3.74 -25.65
C VAL A 51 -26.91 -3.78 -26.60
N LYS A 52 -26.85 -4.89 -27.35
CA LYS A 52 -26.22 -5.05 -28.67
C LYS A 52 -24.74 -4.64 -28.78
N MET A 53 -23.86 -5.65 -28.70
CA MET A 53 -22.67 -5.66 -29.55
C MET A 53 -23.11 -5.56 -31.01
N VAL A 54 -23.04 -4.35 -31.57
CA VAL A 54 -23.06 -4.15 -33.02
C VAL A 54 -21.84 -3.32 -33.36
N GLY A 55 -20.95 -3.93 -34.13
CA GLY A 55 -19.75 -3.30 -34.60
C GLY A 55 -20.05 -1.97 -35.30
N LYS A 56 -19.26 -0.95 -34.95
CA LYS A 56 -18.85 0.12 -35.84
C LYS A 56 -17.49 0.64 -35.39
N LYS A 57 -16.49 0.48 -36.25
CA LYS A 57 -15.22 1.22 -36.18
C LYS A 57 -15.55 2.73 -36.16
N SER A 58 -15.07 3.46 -35.17
CA SER A 58 -14.98 4.93 -35.17
C SER A 58 -14.02 5.37 -34.06
N ALA A 59 -12.77 5.72 -34.38
CA ALA A 59 -12.26 7.03 -34.83
C ALA A 59 -11.33 7.72 -33.80
N ARG A 60 -11.16 7.18 -32.58
CA ARG A 60 -9.95 7.40 -31.76
C ARG A 60 -9.85 6.37 -30.65
N CYS A 61 -9.17 5.27 -30.94
CA CYS A 61 -8.81 4.28 -29.92
C CYS A 61 -7.72 4.88 -29.03
N LYS A 62 -8.15 5.49 -27.91
CA LYS A 62 -7.33 6.23 -26.95
C LYS A 62 -7.72 5.80 -25.54
N ASN A 63 -6.80 5.96 -24.60
CA ASN A 63 -7.17 5.91 -23.19
C ASN A 63 -8.08 7.10 -22.86
N VAL A 64 -9.15 6.83 -22.13
CA VAL A 64 -10.02 7.86 -21.54
C VAL A 64 -9.28 8.56 -20.40
N TYR A 65 -8.54 7.77 -19.61
CA TYR A 65 -7.63 8.27 -18.57
C TYR A 65 -6.22 8.51 -19.12
N SER A 66 -5.37 9.16 -18.31
CA SER A 66 -3.98 9.39 -18.71
C SER A 66 -3.25 8.07 -18.96
N ASN A 67 -2.29 8.07 -19.90
CA ASN A 67 -1.46 6.90 -20.16
C ASN A 67 -0.75 6.42 -18.88
N CYS A 68 -0.35 7.34 -18.01
CA CYS A 68 0.24 7.05 -16.70
C CYS A 68 -0.68 6.18 -15.82
N VAL A 69 -1.94 6.59 -15.67
CA VAL A 69 -2.95 5.84 -14.89
C VAL A 69 -3.26 4.50 -15.54
N CYS A 70 -3.51 4.47 -16.84
CA CYS A 70 -3.80 3.22 -17.54
C CYS A 70 -2.60 2.25 -17.57
N ASN A 71 -1.37 2.77 -17.66
CA ASN A 71 -0.14 1.98 -17.61
C ASN A 71 0.03 1.34 -16.24
N TYR A 72 -0.26 2.09 -15.17
CA TYR A 72 -0.21 1.53 -13.82
C TYR A 72 -1.21 0.38 -13.66
N TYR A 73 -2.47 0.58 -14.04
CA TYR A 73 -3.47 -0.48 -13.98
C TYR A 73 -3.13 -1.70 -14.85
N LYS A 74 -2.46 -1.49 -15.99
CA LYS A 74 -1.92 -2.61 -16.78
C LYS A 74 -0.75 -3.31 -16.08
N LEU A 75 0.15 -2.57 -15.45
CA LEU A 75 1.29 -3.12 -14.70
C LEU A 75 0.83 -4.02 -13.53
N VAL A 76 -0.37 -3.76 -12.98
CA VAL A 76 -1.01 -4.58 -11.95
C VAL A 76 -2.12 -5.48 -12.51
N ASP A 77 -2.02 -5.88 -13.78
CA ASP A 77 -2.82 -6.91 -14.44
C ASP A 77 -4.34 -6.64 -14.58
N HIS A 78 -4.81 -5.42 -14.41
CA HIS A 78 -6.25 -5.12 -14.53
C HIS A 78 -6.79 -5.28 -15.95
N CYS A 79 -5.92 -5.31 -16.96
CA CYS A 79 -6.31 -5.65 -18.34
C CYS A 79 -6.67 -7.13 -18.52
N VAL A 80 -6.22 -8.03 -17.64
CA VAL A 80 -6.47 -9.48 -17.73
C VAL A 80 -7.43 -9.99 -16.66
N LEU A 81 -7.45 -9.37 -15.47
CA LEU A 81 -8.31 -9.76 -14.36
C LEU A 81 -9.81 -9.63 -14.71
N PRO A 82 -10.64 -10.70 -14.58
CA PRO A 82 -12.04 -10.69 -15.01
C PRO A 82 -12.88 -9.56 -14.41
N ALA A 83 -12.63 -9.21 -13.14
CA ALA A 83 -13.34 -8.14 -12.44
C ALA A 83 -13.14 -6.75 -13.08
N TYR A 84 -11.97 -6.51 -13.67
CA TYR A 84 -11.56 -5.18 -14.15
C TYR A 84 -11.46 -5.10 -15.68
N LYS A 85 -11.35 -6.24 -16.36
CA LYS A 85 -11.12 -6.34 -17.81
C LYS A 85 -12.11 -5.54 -18.65
N ALA A 86 -13.41 -5.65 -18.37
CA ALA A 86 -14.44 -4.92 -19.12
C ALA A 86 -14.33 -3.40 -18.95
N TRP A 87 -14.05 -2.95 -17.72
CA TRP A 87 -13.82 -1.55 -17.42
C TRP A 87 -12.54 -1.04 -18.11
N MET A 88 -11.46 -1.80 -17.99
CA MET A 88 -10.17 -1.49 -18.60
C MET A 88 -10.24 -1.44 -20.12
N PHE A 89 -11.01 -2.31 -20.76
CA PHE A 89 -11.21 -2.28 -22.22
C PHE A 89 -12.02 -1.08 -22.68
N LYS A 90 -12.94 -0.58 -21.83
CA LYS A 90 -13.73 0.62 -22.11
C LYS A 90 -12.94 1.91 -21.89
N HIS A 91 -12.11 1.95 -20.85
CA HIS A 91 -11.48 3.19 -20.37
C HIS A 91 -9.98 3.30 -20.64
N CYS A 92 -9.29 2.19 -20.85
CA CYS A 92 -7.85 2.08 -21.08
C CYS A 92 -7.53 1.21 -22.31
N ALA A 93 -8.40 1.23 -23.32
CA ALA A 93 -8.32 0.40 -24.53
C ALA A 93 -6.94 0.43 -25.23
N ALA A 94 -6.29 1.59 -25.31
CA ALA A 94 -4.98 1.71 -25.96
C ALA A 94 -3.86 1.02 -25.17
N THR A 95 -3.96 1.04 -23.85
CA THR A 95 -2.99 0.38 -22.98
C THR A 95 -3.20 -1.13 -22.94
N CYS A 96 -4.45 -1.58 -22.88
CA CYS A 96 -4.80 -3.00 -22.84
C CYS A 96 -4.75 -3.71 -24.20
N GLY A 97 -4.15 -3.11 -25.25
CA GLY A 97 -3.95 -3.77 -26.53
C GLY A 97 -5.22 -3.97 -27.36
N VAL A 98 -6.30 -3.23 -27.06
CA VAL A 98 -7.56 -3.26 -27.83
C VAL A 98 -7.43 -2.45 -29.13
N CYS A 99 -6.42 -1.58 -29.22
CA CYS A 99 -6.19 -0.65 -30.32
C CYS A 99 -5.15 -1.12 -31.34
N THR A 100 -5.05 -0.40 -32.47
CA THR A 100 -4.01 -0.61 -33.49
C THR A 100 -2.62 -0.13 -33.01
N ALA A 101 -1.56 -0.65 -33.64
CA ALA A 101 -0.16 -0.38 -33.28
C ALA A 101 0.20 1.14 -33.17
N ASP A 102 -0.35 1.99 -34.04
CA ASP A 102 -0.07 3.44 -34.03
C ASP A 102 -0.58 4.17 -32.77
N SER A 103 -1.72 3.72 -32.21
CA SER A 103 -2.22 4.24 -30.93
C SER A 103 -1.37 3.80 -29.75
N MET A 104 -0.77 2.61 -29.84
CA MET A 104 0.08 2.03 -28.79
C MET A 104 1.44 2.71 -28.72
N ALA A 105 2.01 3.15 -29.85
CA ALA A 105 3.31 3.85 -29.89
C ALA A 105 3.37 5.13 -29.01
N LYS A 106 2.23 5.80 -28.78
CA LYS A 106 2.14 6.99 -27.89
C LYS A 106 2.02 6.64 -26.41
N VAL A 107 1.52 5.45 -26.09
CA VAL A 107 1.43 4.91 -24.72
C VAL A 107 2.81 4.43 -24.24
N CYS A 108 3.67 4.03 -25.19
CA CYS A 108 4.93 3.34 -24.96
C CYS A 108 6.18 4.22 -24.94
N ARG A 109 6.03 5.54 -24.81
CA ARG A 109 7.17 6.47 -24.75
C ARG A 109 7.63 6.67 -23.31
N ASN A 110 8.87 6.28 -23.02
CA ASN A 110 9.52 6.64 -21.75
C ASN A 110 9.67 8.16 -21.65
N THR A 111 9.38 8.69 -20.46
CA THR A 111 9.62 10.09 -20.13
C THR A 111 11.09 10.32 -19.73
N TYR A 112 11.72 9.32 -19.11
CA TYR A 112 13.16 9.33 -18.83
C TYR A 112 13.95 8.60 -19.93
N PRO A 113 15.26 8.87 -20.06
CA PRO A 113 16.13 8.12 -20.95
C PRO A 113 16.09 6.61 -20.65
N ASP A 114 16.14 5.79 -21.70
CA ASP A 114 16.05 4.32 -21.60
C ASP A 114 17.08 3.74 -20.61
N GLN A 115 18.31 4.27 -20.59
CA GLN A 115 19.35 3.83 -19.65
C GLN A 115 18.97 4.05 -18.17
N MET A 116 18.34 5.18 -17.84
CA MET A 116 17.84 5.42 -16.48
C MET A 116 16.66 4.53 -16.14
N CYS A 117 15.75 4.34 -17.09
CA CYS A 117 14.63 3.42 -16.91
C CYS A 117 15.10 1.98 -16.67
N THR A 118 16.10 1.50 -17.43
CA THR A 118 16.70 0.17 -17.23
C THR A 118 17.37 0.05 -15.86
N MET A 119 18.05 1.09 -15.38
CA MET A 119 18.62 1.13 -14.02
C MET A 119 17.54 1.03 -12.95
N PHE A 120 16.45 1.80 -13.07
CA PHE A 120 15.33 1.70 -12.12
C PHE A 120 14.68 0.32 -12.17
N ALA A 121 14.55 -0.26 -13.36
CA ALA A 121 14.00 -1.60 -13.51
C ALA A 121 14.92 -2.68 -12.90
N SER A 122 16.24 -2.59 -13.04
CA SER A 122 17.19 -3.53 -12.45
C SER A 122 17.23 -3.44 -10.92
N LEU A 123 16.93 -2.26 -10.36
CA LEU A 123 16.70 -2.07 -8.91
C LEU A 123 15.31 -2.56 -8.45
N GLY A 124 14.52 -3.15 -9.35
CA GLY A 124 13.21 -3.72 -9.03
C GLY A 124 12.10 -2.68 -8.82
N PHE A 125 12.27 -1.43 -9.25
CA PHE A 125 11.29 -0.36 -8.96
C PHE A 125 9.92 -0.61 -9.60
N HIS A 126 9.83 -1.41 -10.66
CA HIS A 126 8.55 -1.83 -11.24
C HIS A 126 7.84 -2.92 -10.44
N LYS A 127 8.51 -3.53 -9.45
CA LYS A 127 7.94 -4.48 -8.49
C LYS A 127 7.67 -3.86 -7.12
N GLN A 128 8.32 -2.73 -6.82
CA GLN A 128 8.11 -2.00 -5.57
C GLN A 128 6.84 -1.13 -5.65
N SER A 129 5.87 -1.35 -4.77
CA SER A 129 4.57 -0.67 -4.76
C SER A 129 4.67 0.87 -4.82
N LYS A 130 5.60 1.48 -4.08
CA LYS A 130 5.83 2.93 -4.08
C LYS A 130 6.36 3.49 -5.41
N MET A 131 7.03 2.65 -6.19
CA MET A 131 7.68 3.03 -7.44
C MET A 131 6.94 2.51 -8.67
N GLN A 132 6.01 1.58 -8.54
CA GLN A 132 5.21 1.03 -9.65
C GLN A 132 4.48 2.12 -10.43
N TYR A 133 3.81 3.06 -9.75
CA TYR A 133 3.15 4.18 -10.43
C TYR A 133 4.18 5.07 -11.15
N PHE A 134 5.26 5.44 -10.47
CA PHE A 134 6.36 6.20 -11.07
C PHE A 134 6.92 5.51 -12.33
N MET A 135 7.18 4.21 -12.23
CA MET A 135 7.72 3.38 -13.30
C MET A 135 6.73 3.22 -14.45
N ALA A 136 5.45 2.99 -14.18
CA ALA A 136 4.41 2.93 -15.19
C ALA A 136 4.21 4.26 -15.94
N CYS A 137 4.40 5.37 -15.24
CA CYS A 137 4.22 6.71 -15.80
C CYS A 137 5.45 7.24 -16.52
N LYS A 138 6.65 6.85 -16.09
CA LYS A 138 7.92 7.42 -16.60
C LYS A 138 8.73 6.46 -17.44
N CYS A 139 8.59 5.16 -17.20
CA CYS A 139 9.39 4.10 -17.77
C CYS A 139 8.54 2.90 -18.24
N PRO A 140 7.40 3.09 -18.95
CA PRO A 140 6.50 1.99 -19.28
C PRO A 140 7.11 0.91 -20.17
N LYS A 141 8.06 1.26 -21.04
CA LYS A 141 8.70 0.30 -21.96
C LYS A 141 9.47 -0.77 -21.21
N VAL A 142 10.35 -0.39 -20.29
CA VAL A 142 11.20 -1.32 -19.52
C VAL A 142 10.43 -2.15 -18.49
N CYS A 143 9.18 -1.77 -18.21
CA CYS A 143 8.31 -2.47 -17.27
C CYS A 143 7.40 -3.51 -17.97
N GLY A 144 7.65 -3.83 -19.25
CA GLY A 144 6.87 -4.81 -19.98
C GLY A 144 5.42 -4.37 -20.27
N ILE A 145 5.07 -3.10 -20.03
CA ILE A 145 3.71 -2.56 -20.27
C ILE A 145 3.41 -2.53 -21.77
N CYS A 146 4.44 -2.63 -22.62
CA CYS A 146 4.36 -2.38 -24.05
C CYS A 146 4.96 -3.48 -24.95
N ASP A 147 5.56 -4.54 -24.40
CA ASP A 147 6.18 -5.58 -25.22
C ASP A 147 5.15 -6.66 -25.58
N MET A 148 4.87 -6.77 -26.88
CA MET A 148 3.91 -7.72 -27.46
C MET A 148 4.53 -9.13 -27.69
N ASP A 149 5.82 -9.32 -27.42
CA ASP A 149 6.54 -10.56 -27.72
C ASP A 149 6.84 -11.44 -26.50
N THR A 150 6.54 -10.96 -25.29
CA THR A 150 6.55 -11.80 -24.09
C THR A 150 5.14 -12.33 -23.83
N PRO A 151 4.94 -13.67 -23.77
CA PRO A 151 3.70 -14.25 -23.28
C PRO A 151 3.35 -13.61 -21.93
N PRO A 152 2.06 -13.40 -21.61
CA PRO A 152 1.66 -12.93 -20.30
C PRO A 152 2.40 -13.78 -19.26
N SER A 153 3.22 -13.15 -18.42
CA SER A 153 3.79 -13.85 -17.27
C SER A 153 2.63 -14.56 -16.58
N ALA A 154 2.81 -15.86 -16.33
CA ALA A 154 1.83 -16.65 -15.62
C ALA A 154 1.36 -15.84 -14.40
N PRO A 155 0.04 -15.81 -14.11
CA PRO A 155 -0.47 -15.05 -12.97
C PRO A 155 0.37 -15.43 -11.76
N SER A 156 1.01 -14.43 -11.15
CA SER A 156 1.60 -14.61 -9.83
C SER A 156 0.49 -15.12 -8.94
N ILE A 157 0.60 -16.37 -8.48
CA ILE A 157 -0.26 -16.89 -7.43
C ILE A 157 -0.09 -15.90 -6.28
N ILE A 158 -1.15 -15.12 -5.99
CA ILE A 158 -1.13 -14.21 -4.85
C ILE A 158 -1.12 -15.10 -3.63
N ASP A 159 0.07 -15.30 -3.10
CA ASP A 159 0.25 -15.96 -1.83
C ASP A 159 -0.22 -14.99 -0.74
N ASN A 160 -1.49 -15.11 -0.36
CA ASN A 160 -2.04 -14.37 0.77
C ASN A 160 -1.50 -14.89 2.10
N THR A 161 -0.56 -15.83 2.12
CA THR A 161 0.08 -16.25 3.35
C THR A 161 1.06 -15.18 3.83
N LEU A 162 0.90 -14.82 5.10
CA LEU A 162 1.80 -13.93 5.80
C LEU A 162 3.04 -14.72 6.23
N ASP A 163 4.24 -14.22 5.90
CA ASP A 163 5.48 -14.73 6.47
C ASP A 163 5.56 -14.32 7.95
N GLN A 164 5.27 -15.27 8.83
CA GLN A 164 5.18 -15.05 10.28
C GLN A 164 6.55 -14.76 10.89
N GLU A 165 7.59 -15.44 10.41
CA GLU A 165 8.95 -15.28 10.91
C GLU A 165 9.46 -13.89 10.55
N GLU A 166 9.25 -13.46 9.30
CA GLU A 166 9.63 -12.13 8.86
C GLU A 166 8.86 -11.04 9.62
N CYS A 167 7.55 -11.22 9.79
CA CYS A 167 6.74 -10.25 10.54
C CYS A 167 7.23 -10.09 11.98
N LEU A 168 7.50 -11.20 12.66
CA LEU A 168 8.01 -11.19 14.03
C LEU A 168 9.39 -10.56 14.11
N ARG A 169 10.30 -10.94 13.20
CA ARG A 169 11.67 -10.41 13.11
C ARG A 169 11.65 -8.90 12.97
N LEU A 170 10.81 -8.36 12.09
CA LEU A 170 10.68 -6.93 11.85
C LEU A 170 10.18 -6.14 13.07
N HIS A 171 9.23 -6.70 13.84
CA HIS A 171 8.82 -6.10 15.10
C HIS A 171 9.99 -6.06 16.10
N ASN A 172 10.70 -7.18 16.23
CA ASN A 172 11.81 -7.32 17.18
C ASN A 172 13.01 -6.43 16.85
N GLU A 173 13.31 -6.24 15.57
CA GLU A 173 14.29 -5.24 15.13
C GLU A 173 13.94 -3.84 15.65
N LYS A 174 12.67 -3.41 15.50
CA LYS A 174 12.27 -2.09 16.00
C LYS A 174 12.30 -2.02 17.52
N ARG A 175 11.82 -3.06 18.22
CA ARG A 175 11.81 -3.13 19.69
C ARG A 175 13.20 -3.03 20.30
N SER A 176 14.21 -3.63 19.66
CA SER A 176 15.60 -3.57 20.11
C SER A 176 16.13 -2.13 20.21
N LEU A 177 15.67 -1.24 19.32
CA LEU A 177 16.05 0.18 19.29
C LEU A 177 15.49 0.96 20.50
N HIS A 178 14.49 0.41 21.18
CA HIS A 178 13.77 1.05 22.30
C HIS A 178 13.94 0.28 23.63
N GLY A 179 14.90 -0.65 23.68
CA GLY A 179 15.18 -1.43 24.89
C GLY A 179 13.97 -2.25 25.37
N ALA A 180 13.11 -2.67 24.44
CA ALA A 180 11.99 -3.58 24.69
C ALA A 180 12.43 -5.01 24.37
N ALA A 181 12.03 -5.98 25.21
CA ALA A 181 12.34 -7.39 24.99
C ALA A 181 11.70 -7.91 23.70
N GLU A 182 12.30 -8.92 23.07
CA GLU A 182 11.74 -9.55 21.88
C GLU A 182 10.36 -10.14 22.14
N LEU A 183 9.45 -9.96 21.19
CA LEU A 183 8.15 -10.63 21.16
C LEU A 183 8.33 -12.07 20.72
N THR A 184 7.40 -12.90 21.16
CA THR A 184 7.17 -14.26 20.63
C THR A 184 5.95 -14.27 19.72
N TRP A 185 5.81 -15.32 18.89
CA TRP A 185 4.63 -15.47 18.05
C TRP A 185 3.44 -16.04 18.83
N CYS A 186 2.27 -15.42 18.70
CA CYS A 186 1.02 -15.87 19.31
C CYS A 186 0.07 -16.43 18.25
N THR A 187 -0.04 -17.75 18.17
CA THR A 187 -0.93 -18.44 17.20
C THR A 187 -2.39 -18.06 17.36
N LYS A 188 -2.88 -17.89 18.60
CA LYS A 188 -4.25 -17.47 18.87
C LYS A 188 -4.52 -16.03 18.42
N CYS A 189 -3.55 -15.15 18.63
CA CYS A 189 -3.58 -13.76 18.19
C CYS A 189 -3.61 -13.68 16.66
N ALA A 190 -2.79 -14.49 15.97
CA ALA A 190 -2.78 -14.58 14.51
C ALA A 190 -4.09 -15.13 13.96
N ALA A 191 -4.68 -16.14 14.60
CA ALA A 191 -6.00 -16.65 14.23
C ALA A 191 -7.09 -15.58 14.39
N PHE A 192 -7.06 -14.79 15.47
CA PHE A 192 -7.97 -13.66 15.63
C PHE A 192 -7.72 -12.56 14.59
N ALA A 193 -6.46 -12.19 14.35
CA ALA A 193 -6.07 -11.24 13.30
C ALA A 193 -6.62 -11.65 11.92
N GLN A 194 -6.64 -12.96 11.63
CA GLN A 194 -7.21 -13.49 10.38
C GLN A 194 -8.70 -13.19 10.26
N THR A 195 -9.46 -13.29 11.35
CA THR A 195 -10.89 -12.93 11.36
C THR A 195 -11.10 -11.42 11.19
N VAL A 196 -10.19 -10.60 11.72
CA VAL A 196 -10.22 -9.14 11.59
C VAL A 196 -10.01 -8.74 10.13
N VAL A 197 -8.95 -9.21 9.48
CA VAL A 197 -8.67 -8.86 8.07
C VAL A 197 -9.71 -9.38 7.10
N GLN A 198 -10.36 -10.52 7.38
CA GLN A 198 -11.51 -11.01 6.62
C GLN A 198 -12.72 -10.08 6.78
N THR A 199 -13.02 -9.68 8.01
CA THR A 199 -14.12 -8.74 8.30
C THR A 199 -13.89 -7.40 7.61
N LEU A 200 -12.66 -6.87 7.64
CA LEU A 200 -12.30 -5.62 6.98
C LEU A 200 -12.42 -5.71 5.45
N GLN A 201 -11.99 -6.84 4.87
CA GLN A 201 -12.09 -7.09 3.43
C GLN A 201 -13.54 -7.09 2.94
N ASP A 202 -14.47 -7.61 3.74
CA ASP A 202 -15.89 -7.73 3.39
C ASP A 202 -16.70 -6.46 3.75
N SER A 203 -16.06 -5.43 4.31
CA SER A 203 -16.71 -4.20 4.75
C SER A 203 -16.53 -3.04 3.75
N ASP A 204 -17.57 -2.22 3.59
CA ASP A 204 -17.52 -0.95 2.82
C ASP A 204 -16.85 0.20 3.61
N SER A 205 -16.21 -0.10 4.74
CA SER A 205 -15.78 0.86 5.76
C SER A 205 -14.25 0.89 5.91
N PRO A 206 -13.63 2.03 6.29
CA PRO A 206 -12.19 2.11 6.53
C PRO A 206 -11.74 1.25 7.72
N LEU A 207 -10.44 1.19 8.00
CA LEU A 207 -9.82 0.50 9.14
C LEU A 207 -10.59 0.73 10.45
N ILE A 208 -11.45 -0.24 10.82
CA ILE A 208 -12.21 -0.23 12.06
C ILE A 208 -11.58 -1.26 13.00
N HIS A 209 -11.27 -0.81 14.20
CA HIS A 209 -10.77 -1.67 15.26
C HIS A 209 -11.83 -2.65 15.77
N SER A 210 -11.36 -3.83 16.19
CA SER A 210 -12.17 -4.78 16.94
C SER A 210 -12.74 -4.15 18.22
N SER A 211 -13.92 -4.60 18.66
CA SER A 211 -14.48 -4.11 19.92
C SER A 211 -13.67 -4.61 21.12
N THR A 212 -13.72 -3.88 22.24
CA THR A 212 -13.03 -4.27 23.47
C THR A 212 -13.38 -5.69 23.90
N ASP A 213 -14.65 -6.10 23.80
CA ASP A 213 -15.08 -7.44 24.19
C ASP A 213 -14.48 -8.54 23.32
N GLN A 214 -14.19 -8.25 22.05
CA GLN A 214 -13.52 -9.19 21.15
C GLN A 214 -12.02 -9.31 21.44
N LEU A 215 -11.41 -8.26 21.99
CA LEU A 215 -9.99 -8.22 22.35
C LEU A 215 -9.71 -8.75 23.77
N VAL A 216 -10.67 -9.42 24.42
CA VAL A 216 -10.52 -9.94 25.77
C VAL A 216 -10.68 -11.46 25.80
N TRP A 217 -9.63 -12.17 26.24
CA TRP A 217 -9.72 -13.61 26.50
C TRP A 217 -8.79 -14.06 27.62
N ARG A 218 -8.96 -15.32 28.05
CA ARG A 218 -8.11 -15.91 29.08
C ARG A 218 -6.79 -16.45 28.51
N VAL A 219 -5.70 -16.10 29.19
CA VAL A 219 -4.34 -16.62 28.97
C VAL A 219 -3.86 -17.18 30.31
N ASN A 220 -3.53 -18.47 30.37
CA ASN A 220 -3.11 -19.14 31.60
C ASN A 220 -4.06 -18.89 32.79
N GLY A 221 -5.36 -18.93 32.52
CA GLY A 221 -6.42 -18.72 33.52
C GLY A 221 -6.70 -17.27 33.89
N LYS A 222 -5.93 -16.28 33.41
CA LYS A 222 -6.13 -14.85 33.71
C LYS A 222 -6.79 -14.13 32.54
N ILE A 223 -7.67 -13.16 32.83
CA ILE A 223 -8.25 -12.28 31.80
C ILE A 223 -7.15 -11.35 31.29
N VAL A 224 -6.96 -11.32 29.97
CA VAL A 224 -5.98 -10.46 29.28
C VAL A 224 -6.70 -9.66 28.22
N ILE A 225 -6.39 -8.37 28.14
CA ILE A 225 -6.82 -7.46 27.07
C ILE A 225 -5.71 -7.44 26.03
N HIS A 226 -6.08 -7.43 24.75
CA HIS A 226 -5.16 -7.49 23.62
C HIS A 226 -5.16 -6.18 22.84
N GLY A 227 -3.99 -5.80 22.33
CA GLY A 227 -3.82 -4.63 21.49
C GLY A 227 -4.02 -4.98 20.02
N GLU A 228 -4.22 -3.97 19.18
CA GLU A 228 -4.45 -4.17 17.74
C GLU A 228 -3.82 -3.02 16.94
N ASN A 229 -3.04 -3.37 15.92
CA ASN A 229 -2.64 -2.45 14.85
C ASN A 229 -3.25 -2.93 13.54
N LEU A 230 -3.77 -2.00 12.74
CA LEU A 230 -4.35 -2.27 11.44
C LEU A 230 -3.59 -1.51 10.34
N MET A 231 -3.54 -2.09 9.15
CA MET A 231 -2.99 -1.48 7.96
C MET A 231 -3.88 -1.80 6.76
N TYR A 232 -4.08 -0.79 5.91
CA TYR A 232 -4.67 -0.93 4.59
C TYR A 232 -3.70 -0.39 3.55
N HIS A 233 -3.40 -1.20 2.54
CA HIS A 233 -2.64 -0.76 1.38
C HIS A 233 -3.12 -1.50 0.13
N PHE A 234 -3.25 -0.76 -0.97
CA PHE A 234 -3.65 -1.30 -2.27
C PHE A 234 -2.52 -1.05 -3.29
N PRO A 235 -2.15 -2.03 -4.14
CA PRO A 235 -2.86 -3.30 -4.35
C PRO A 235 -2.51 -4.37 -3.32
N GLU A 236 -1.36 -4.28 -2.64
CA GLU A 236 -0.93 -5.30 -1.69
C GLU A 236 -0.32 -4.72 -0.41
N VAL A 237 -0.60 -5.35 0.73
CA VAL A 237 0.05 -5.05 2.01
C VAL A 237 0.97 -6.20 2.45
N ASP A 238 2.10 -5.87 3.06
CA ASP A 238 2.99 -6.83 3.70
C ASP A 238 3.45 -6.33 5.09
N CYS A 239 4.13 -7.19 5.86
CA CYS A 239 4.60 -6.83 7.20
C CYS A 239 5.70 -5.77 7.17
N GLN A 240 6.63 -5.81 6.21
CA GLN A 240 7.69 -4.81 6.07
C GLN A 240 7.11 -3.42 5.95
N MET A 241 6.14 -3.24 5.06
CA MET A 241 5.44 -1.98 4.85
C MET A 241 4.68 -1.54 6.10
N SER A 242 3.95 -2.47 6.73
CA SER A 242 3.11 -2.18 7.89
C SER A 242 3.94 -1.74 9.09
N VAL A 243 4.94 -2.54 9.46
CA VAL A 243 5.89 -2.27 10.55
C VAL A 243 6.63 -0.95 10.31
N GLU A 244 7.15 -0.71 9.10
CA GLU A 244 7.85 0.54 8.80
C GLU A 244 6.93 1.77 8.84
N SER A 245 5.66 1.62 8.44
CA SER A 245 4.70 2.73 8.48
C SER A 245 4.33 3.06 9.92
N TRP A 246 3.94 2.06 10.71
CA TRP A 246 3.63 2.21 12.12
C TRP A 246 4.83 2.76 12.91
N TYR A 247 6.04 2.28 12.62
CA TYR A 247 7.25 2.74 13.30
C TYR A 247 7.61 4.21 13.03
N ARG A 248 7.23 4.78 11.87
CA ARG A 248 7.48 6.19 11.55
C ARG A 248 6.71 7.15 12.46
N GLU A 249 5.65 6.69 13.10
CA GLU A 249 4.90 7.51 14.04
C GLU A 249 5.69 7.88 15.30
N LYS A 250 6.87 7.28 15.52
CA LYS A 250 7.82 7.76 16.54
C LYS A 250 8.15 9.25 16.40
N ASP A 251 8.12 9.78 15.17
CA ASP A 251 8.40 11.19 14.89
C ASP A 251 7.25 12.10 15.36
N LEU A 252 6.07 11.53 15.61
CA LEU A 252 4.86 12.18 16.15
C LEU A 252 4.74 12.00 17.66
N TYR A 253 5.46 11.02 18.24
CA TYR A 253 5.39 10.72 19.66
C TYR A 253 6.17 11.73 20.51
N ASN A 254 5.50 12.32 21.51
CA ASN A 254 6.12 13.22 22.47
C ASN A 254 6.29 12.54 23.85
N PRO A 255 7.51 12.12 24.25
CA PRO A 255 7.72 11.44 25.54
C PRO A 255 7.44 12.32 26.76
N ARG A 256 7.48 13.65 26.61
CA ARG A 256 7.15 14.58 27.70
C ARG A 256 5.64 14.70 27.90
N ASN A 257 4.86 14.46 26.85
CA ASN A 257 3.40 14.53 26.87
C ASN A 257 2.77 13.39 26.06
N PRO A 258 2.89 12.14 26.53
CA PRO A 258 2.63 10.94 25.73
C PRO A 258 1.16 10.70 25.38
N LEU A 259 0.23 11.47 25.97
CA LEU A 259 -1.21 11.33 25.74
C LEU A 259 -1.80 12.45 24.87
N PHE A 260 -1.02 13.46 24.48
CA PHE A 260 -1.54 14.65 23.78
C PHE A 260 -2.07 14.34 22.38
N ASP A 261 -1.36 13.48 21.65
CA ASP A 261 -1.73 13.04 20.30
C ASP A 261 -1.47 11.53 20.16
N ILE A 262 -2.03 10.77 21.10
CA ILE A 262 -1.86 9.31 21.17
C ILE A 262 -2.36 8.63 19.89
N GLU A 263 -3.41 9.15 19.26
CA GLU A 263 -3.99 8.55 18.04
C GLU A 263 -3.01 8.60 16.86
N SER A 264 -2.17 9.63 16.78
CA SER A 264 -1.15 9.76 15.73
C SER A 264 0.08 8.87 15.93
N SER A 265 0.25 8.29 17.14
CA SER A 265 1.43 7.52 17.53
C SER A 265 1.13 6.15 18.13
N SER A 266 -0.13 5.75 18.13
CA SER A 266 -0.61 4.55 18.81
C SER A 266 -0.04 3.27 18.20
N HIS A 267 0.19 3.23 16.87
CA HIS A 267 0.75 2.05 16.25
C HIS A 267 2.22 1.88 16.65
N PHE A 268 3.00 2.96 16.63
CA PHE A 268 4.38 2.96 17.13
C PHE A 268 4.43 2.52 18.59
N THR A 269 3.67 3.16 19.47
CA THR A 269 3.75 2.90 20.91
C THR A 269 3.32 1.50 21.27
N GLN A 270 2.36 0.91 20.54
CA GLN A 270 1.99 -0.50 20.71
C GLN A 270 3.13 -1.44 20.29
N MET A 271 3.79 -1.19 19.16
CA MET A 271 4.89 -2.06 18.70
C MET A 271 6.03 -2.14 19.72
N VAL A 272 6.40 -1.00 20.31
CA VAL A 272 7.55 -0.90 21.22
C VAL A 272 7.19 -1.03 22.70
N TRP A 273 5.93 -1.33 23.01
CA TRP A 273 5.44 -1.46 24.39
C TRP A 273 6.16 -2.58 25.14
N LYS A 274 6.93 -2.26 26.18
CA LYS A 274 7.79 -3.23 26.87
C LYS A 274 7.05 -4.41 27.49
N ASP A 275 5.88 -4.17 28.07
CA ASP A 275 5.09 -5.19 28.76
C ASP A 275 4.36 -6.14 27.79
N THR A 276 4.27 -5.80 26.49
CA THR A 276 3.75 -6.70 25.46
C THR A 276 4.77 -7.80 25.19
N GLN A 277 4.33 -9.06 25.19
CA GLN A 277 5.17 -10.25 25.18
C GLN A 277 5.05 -11.08 23.91
N SER A 278 3.91 -11.01 23.23
CA SER A 278 3.71 -11.73 21.98
C SER A 278 2.85 -10.94 20.99
N VAL A 279 3.00 -11.29 19.71
CA VAL A 279 2.21 -10.75 18.61
C VAL A 279 1.79 -11.87 17.67
N GLY A 280 0.60 -11.75 17.09
CA GLY A 280 0.19 -12.57 15.95
C GLY A 280 -0.50 -11.71 14.91
N CYS A 281 -0.12 -11.91 13.64
CA CYS A 281 -0.61 -11.11 12.53
C CYS A 281 -1.23 -11.98 11.44
N ALA A 282 -2.11 -11.38 10.65
CA ALA A 282 -2.65 -11.97 9.43
C ALA A 282 -2.82 -10.90 8.37
N LYS A 283 -2.85 -11.32 7.10
CA LYS A 283 -3.14 -10.43 5.97
C LYS A 283 -4.20 -11.03 5.05
N THR A 284 -4.89 -10.15 4.35
CA THR A 284 -5.45 -10.43 3.02
C THR A 284 -4.57 -9.74 1.98
N GLN A 285 -5.03 -9.65 0.74
CA GLN A 285 -4.31 -8.91 -0.28
C GLN A 285 -4.06 -7.46 0.17
N SER A 286 -5.07 -6.76 0.71
CA SER A 286 -4.96 -5.31 0.98
C SER A 286 -5.07 -4.92 2.46
N TYR A 287 -5.40 -5.85 3.36
CA TYR A 287 -5.51 -5.59 4.79
C TYR A 287 -4.53 -6.42 5.59
N LEU A 288 -3.93 -5.83 6.62
CA LEU A 288 -3.08 -6.52 7.58
C LEU A 288 -3.48 -6.09 9.00
N ALA A 289 -3.62 -7.07 9.88
CA ALA A 289 -3.88 -6.85 11.29
C ALA A 289 -2.80 -7.56 12.12
N CYS A 290 -2.34 -6.92 13.18
CA CYS A 290 -1.47 -7.50 14.19
C CYS A 290 -2.10 -7.33 15.58
N ILE A 291 -2.13 -8.41 16.35
CA ILE A 291 -2.77 -8.50 17.65
C ILE A 291 -1.71 -8.77 18.71
N TYR A 292 -1.70 -7.98 19.78
CA TYR A 292 -0.63 -7.90 20.76
C TYR A 292 -1.08 -8.40 22.14
N GLU A 293 -0.30 -9.26 22.78
CA GLU A 293 -0.62 -9.85 24.08
C GLU A 293 0.52 -9.59 25.09
N PRO A 294 0.22 -8.97 26.26
CA PRO A 294 -0.96 -8.15 26.54
C PRO A 294 -0.96 -6.83 25.75
N ALA A 295 -2.11 -6.14 25.74
CA ALA A 295 -2.28 -4.83 25.14
C ALA A 295 -1.28 -3.80 25.67
N GLY A 296 -0.77 -2.98 24.76
CA GLY A 296 -0.10 -1.73 25.09
C GLY A 296 -1.10 -0.57 25.18
N ASN A 297 -0.60 0.66 25.07
CA ASN A 297 -1.41 1.89 24.95
C ASN A 297 -2.45 2.11 26.06
N MET A 298 -2.21 1.54 27.25
CA MET A 298 -3.03 1.81 28.42
C MET A 298 -2.93 3.30 28.78
N ARG A 299 -4.04 4.03 28.72
CA ARG A 299 -4.13 5.50 28.86
C ARG A 299 -3.72 6.00 30.27
N SER A 300 -2.41 5.95 30.54
CA SER A 300 -1.76 6.35 31.78
C SER A 300 -0.36 6.87 31.48
N ILE A 301 -0.09 8.12 31.85
CA ILE A 301 1.23 8.75 31.65
C ILE A 301 2.34 7.90 32.29
N TYR A 302 2.07 7.33 33.47
CA TYR A 302 3.02 6.46 34.16
C TYR A 302 3.36 5.21 33.32
N LEU A 303 2.34 4.52 32.81
CA LEU A 303 2.55 3.31 32.00
C LEU A 303 3.30 3.61 30.71
N PHE A 304 2.98 4.71 30.02
CA PHE A 304 3.72 5.15 28.84
C PHE A 304 5.20 5.41 29.14
N ARG A 305 5.52 6.10 30.23
CA ARG A 305 6.92 6.37 30.62
C ARG A 305 7.71 5.09 30.93
N MET A 306 7.04 4.06 31.46
CA MET A 306 7.67 2.78 31.75
C MET A 306 7.84 1.91 30.50
N ASN A 307 6.91 2.03 29.54
CA ASN A 307 6.80 1.11 28.42
C ASN A 307 7.28 1.64 27.07
N VAL A 308 7.43 2.94 26.90
CA VAL A 308 7.83 3.56 25.63
C VAL A 308 9.06 4.41 25.87
N GLN A 309 10.20 3.94 25.37
CA GLN A 309 11.45 4.71 25.35
C GLN A 309 11.67 5.23 23.94
N VAL A 310 12.21 6.44 23.80
CA VAL A 310 12.43 7.12 22.51
C VAL A 310 13.92 7.37 22.33
#